data_AF-A0A382JS93-F1
#
_entry.id   AF-A0A382JS93-F1
#
_cell.length_a   1.000
_cell.length_b   1.000
_cell.length_c   1.000
_cell.angle_alpha   90.00
_cell.angle_beta   90.00
_cell.angle_gamma   90.00
#
_symmetry.space_group_name_H-M   'P 1'
#
loop_
_entity.id
_entity.type
_entity.pdbx_description
1 polymer ?
#
loop_
_entity_poly.entity_id
_entity_poly.type
_entity_poly.pdbx_seq_one_letter_code
_entity_poly.pdbx_strand_id
1 'polypeptide(L)' 'MKECPFCGQAVEETARACRHCNRNLVSLTPVAKLVLAGLALAGTGCGLTVLAWLVLPILLVYLVAIGAC' A
#
# COMPACT_ATOMS: atom_id res chain seq x y z
N MET A 1 -15.74 -19.45 13.04
CA MET A 1 -15.14 -20.16 11.87
C MET A 1 -14.78 -19.13 10.82
N LYS A 2 -13.60 -19.19 10.18
CA LYS A 2 -13.17 -18.21 9.16
C LYS A 2 -12.91 -18.89 7.83
N GLU A 3 -13.13 -18.18 6.73
CA GLU A 3 -12.76 -18.66 5.40
C GLU A 3 -11.25 -18.49 5.15
N CYS A 4 -10.62 -19.49 4.49
CA CYS A 4 -9.25 -19.36 4.02
C CYS A 4 -9.20 -18.43 2.80
N PRO A 5 -8.42 -17.33 2.82
CA PRO A 5 -8.33 -16.41 1.67
C PRO A 5 -7.62 -17.01 0.45
N PHE A 6 -7.04 -18.21 0.58
CA PHE A 6 -6.31 -18.87 -0.50
C PHE A 6 -7.12 -19.94 -1.22
N CYS A 7 -8.08 -20.57 -0.55
CA CYS A 7 -8.84 -21.70 -1.13
C CYS A 7 -10.34 -21.64 -0.85
N GLY A 8 -10.84 -20.63 -0.13
CA GLY A 8 -12.26 -20.47 0.17
C GLY A 8 -12.83 -21.51 1.15
N GLN A 9 -12.00 -22.39 1.73
CA GLN A 9 -12.47 -23.41 2.67
C GLN A 9 -12.64 -22.86 4.07
N ALA A 10 -13.59 -23.44 4.82
CA ALA A 10 -13.79 -23.10 6.23
C ALA A 10 -12.61 -23.62 7.07
N VAL A 11 -12.05 -22.75 7.91
CA VAL A 11 -10.91 -23.02 8.77
C VAL A 11 -11.21 -22.50 10.18
N GLU A 12 -10.70 -23.17 11.20
CA GLU A 12 -10.84 -22.71 12.59
C GLU A 12 -10.16 -21.35 12.79
N GLU A 13 -10.73 -20.51 13.66
CA GLU A 13 -10.22 -19.15 13.88
C GLU A 13 -8.80 -19.15 14.45
N THR A 14 -8.48 -20.14 15.28
CA THR A 14 -7.18 -20.38 15.91
C THR A 14 -6.20 -21.16 15.04
N ALA A 15 -6.63 -21.71 13.91
CA ALA A 15 -5.75 -22.52 13.06
C ALA A 15 -4.65 -21.66 12.43
N ARG A 16 -3.40 -22.11 12.62
CA ARG A 16 -2.19 -21.49 12.06
C ARG A 16 -1.93 -21.89 10.60
N ALA A 17 -2.54 -22.99 10.14
CA ALA A 17 -2.39 -23.52 8.79
C ALA A 17 -3.71 -24.10 8.29
N CYS A 18 -3.97 -24.00 6.98
CA CYS A 18 -5.16 -24.55 6.35
C CYS A 18 -4.86 -25.99 5.98
N ARG A 19 -5.72 -26.93 6.40
CA ARG A 19 -5.58 -28.35 6.08
C ARG A 19 -5.83 -28.68 4.61
N HIS A 20 -6.49 -27.78 3.86
CA HIS A 20 -6.83 -28.01 2.45
C HIS A 20 -5.76 -27.52 1.48
N CYS A 21 -5.21 -26.32 1.71
CA CYS A 21 -4.19 -25.74 0.82
C CYS A 21 -2.76 -25.79 1.42
N ASN A 22 -2.61 -26.32 2.63
CA ASN A 22 -1.36 -26.44 3.38
C ASN A 22 -0.59 -25.12 3.55
N ARG A 23 -1.27 -23.98 3.34
CA ARG A 23 -0.70 -22.64 3.53
C ARG A 23 -0.81 -22.21 4.98
N ASN A 24 0.22 -21.54 5.46
CA ASN A 24 0.21 -20.93 6.79
C ASN A 24 -0.73 -19.73 6.81
N LEU A 25 -1.79 -19.81 7.61
CA LEU A 25 -2.67 -18.72 7.98
C LEU A 25 -2.17 -18.14 9.30
N VAL A 26 -0.87 -17.77 9.33
CA VAL A 26 -0.32 -16.99 10.44
C VAL A 26 -1.33 -15.89 10.70
N SER A 27 -1.90 -15.95 11.91
CA SER A 27 -3.08 -15.19 12.33
C SER A 27 -3.07 -13.83 11.66
N LEU A 28 -4.01 -13.58 10.74
CA LEU A 28 -4.27 -12.24 10.23
C LEU A 28 -4.73 -11.43 11.44
N THR A 29 -3.76 -10.91 12.18
CA THR A 29 -3.98 -9.92 13.21
C THR A 29 -4.72 -8.76 12.55
N PRO A 30 -5.48 -7.96 13.31
CA PRO A 30 -6.15 -6.76 12.78
C PRO A 30 -5.18 -5.86 11.99
N VAL A 31 -3.88 -5.96 12.29
CA VAL A 31 -2.76 -5.36 11.55
C VAL A 31 -2.74 -5.78 10.07
N ALA A 32 -2.97 -7.05 9.71
CA ALA A 32 -2.96 -7.48 8.30
C ALA A 32 -4.13 -6.86 7.51
N LYS A 33 -5.33 -6.77 8.11
CA LYS A 33 -6.45 -6.02 7.52
C LYS A 33 -6.10 -4.54 7.36
N LEU A 34 -5.42 -3.96 8.35
CA LEU A 34 -4.96 -2.57 8.31
C LEU A 34 -3.87 -2.34 7.26
N VAL A 35 -2.96 -3.29 7.04
CA VAL A 35 -1.93 -3.22 6.00
C VAL A 35 -2.55 -3.35 4.60
N LEU A 36 -3.51 -4.25 4.39
CA LEU A 36 -4.24 -4.33 3.12
C LEU A 36 -5.10 -3.07 2.87
N ALA A 37 -5.74 -2.51 3.90
CA ALA A 37 -6.45 -1.24 3.80
C ALA A 37 -5.49 -0.06 3.52
N GLY A 38 -4.30 -0.07 4.14
CA GLY A 38 -3.24 0.91 3.88
C GLY A 38 -2.68 0.82 2.46
N LEU A 39 -2.56 -0.38 1.91
CA LEU A 39 -2.09 -0.58 0.53
C LEU A 39 -3.12 -0.12 -0.51
N ALA A 40 -4.42 -0.16 -0.18
CA ALA A 40 -5.48 0.39 -1.02
C ALA A 40 -5.48 1.94 -1.07
N LEU A 41 -4.92 2.61 -0.05
CA LEU A 41 -4.70 4.05 -0.05
C LEU A 41 -3.48 4.49 -0.89
N ALA A 42 -2.62 3.56 -1.29
CA ALA A 42 -1.51 3.82 -2.22
C ALA A 42 -1.96 3.76 -3.70
N GLY A 43 -3.27 3.70 -3.96
CA GLY A 43 -3.86 3.75 -5.29
C GLY A 43 -4.50 5.11 -5.60
N THR A 44 -3.71 6.16 -5.80
CA THR A 44 -4.06 7.31 -6.69
C THR A 44 -2.84 8.20 -6.89
N GLY A 45 -2.34 8.25 -8.13
CA GLY A 45 -1.20 9.07 -8.54
C GLY A 45 -1.49 10.57 -8.52
N CYS A 46 -1.53 11.18 -7.34
CA CYS A 46 -1.61 12.65 -7.18
C CYS A 46 -0.40 13.28 -6.46
N GLY A 47 0.48 12.50 -5.82
CA GLY A 47 1.61 13.06 -5.06
C GLY A 47 2.73 13.64 -5.94
N LEU A 48 3.11 12.91 -7.01
CA LEU A 48 4.23 13.32 -7.87
C LEU A 48 3.92 14.56 -8.72
N THR A 49 2.66 14.74 -9.15
CA THR A 49 2.23 15.88 -9.96
C THR A 49 2.16 17.18 -9.16
N VAL A 50 1.75 17.12 -7.88
CA VAL A 50 1.71 18.29 -6.99
C VAL A 50 3.12 18.79 -6.68
N LEU A 51 4.06 17.88 -6.38
CA LEU A 51 5.46 18.27 -6.19
C LEU A 51 6.04 18.89 -7.47
N ALA A 52 5.75 18.33 -8.63
CA ALA A 52 6.19 18.89 -9.91
C ALA A 52 5.62 20.29 -10.15
N TRP A 53 4.33 20.54 -9.87
CA TRP A 53 3.70 21.85 -10.05
C TRP A 53 4.23 22.93 -9.10
N LEU A 54 4.65 22.59 -7.88
CA LEU A 54 5.20 23.56 -6.94
C LEU A 54 6.71 23.79 -7.14
N VAL A 55 7.47 22.73 -7.43
CA VAL A 55 8.94 22.79 -7.48
C VAL A 55 9.46 23.29 -8.83
N LEU A 56 8.80 22.95 -9.95
CA LEU A 56 9.19 23.40 -11.29
C LEU A 56 9.20 24.93 -11.50
N PRO A 57 8.17 25.70 -11.10
CA PRO A 57 8.19 27.15 -11.28
C PRO A 57 9.25 27.83 -10.40
N ILE A 58 9.48 27.34 -9.17
CA ILE A 58 10.51 27.88 -8.28
C ILE A 58 11.91 27.66 -8.88
N LEU A 59 12.17 26.47 -9.44
CA LEU A 59 13.44 26.16 -10.10
C LEU A 59 13.69 27.03 -11.34
N LEU A 60 12.65 27.29 -12.15
CA LEU A 60 12.74 28.18 -13.32
C LEU A 60 13.13 29.61 -12.93
N VAL A 61 12.50 30.17 -11.90
CA VAL A 61 12.85 31.51 -11.39
C VAL A 61 14.30 31.56 -10.91
N TYR A 62 14.75 30.53 -10.20
CA TYR A 62 16.13 30.44 -9.72
C TYR A 62 17.15 30.37 -10.87
N LEU A 63 16.88 29.57 -11.91
CA LEU A 63 17.75 29.49 -13.10
C LEU A 63 17.80 30.81 -13.87
N VAL A 64 16.66 31.51 -14.01
CA VAL A 64 16.63 32.85 -14.62
C VAL A 64 17.45 33.85 -13.80
N ALA A 65 17.36 33.80 -12.46
CA ALA A 65 18.14 34.68 -11.59
C ALA A 65 19.65 34.43 -11.70
N ILE A 66 20.09 33.19 -11.89
CA ILE A 66 21.52 32.87 -12.08
C ILE A 66 21.99 33.21 -13.50
N GLY A 67 21.16 32.99 -14.51
CA GLY A 67 21.49 33.29 -15.91
C GLY A 67 21.42 34.77 -16.30
N ALA A 68 20.98 35.64 -15.38
CA ALA A 68 20.94 37.09 -15.54
C ALA A 68 22.19 37.81 -14.99
N CYS A 69 23.24 37.05 -14.60
CA CYS A 69 24.60 37.56 -14.35
C CYS A 69 25.49 37.31 -15.57
#